data_AF-A0A1V5ZKL1-F1
#
_entry.id   AF-A0A1V5ZKL1-F1
#
_cell.length_a   1.000
_cell.length_b   1.000
_cell.length_c   1.000
_cell.angle_alpha   90.00
_cell.angle_beta   90.00
_cell.angle_gamma   90.00
#
_symmetry.space_group_name_H-M   'P 1'
#
loop_
_entity.id
_entity.type
_entity.pdbx_description
1 polymer ?
#
loop_
_entity_poly.entity_id
_entity_poly.type
_entity_poly.pdbx_seq_one_letter_code
_entity_poly.pdbx_strand_id
1 'polypeptide(L)' 'MVKAIVPKGKNKGIWYGSVACRSTGSFDINLKKGRVQGINHKYCQIVQKSDGYKYIIERREMELSHSSHS' A
#
# COMPACT_ATOMS: atom_id res chain seq x y z
N MET A 1 -9.07 2.49 -2.72
CA MET A 1 -7.91 2.60 -1.80
C MET A 1 -7.95 1.46 -0.77
N VAL A 2 -6.80 0.92 -0.40
CA VAL A 2 -6.65 -0.14 0.61
C VAL A 2 -5.76 0.30 1.76
N LYS A 3 -5.88 -0.40 2.88
CA LYS A 3 -4.91 -0.46 3.98
C LYS A 3 -4.25 -1.84 3.91
N ALA A 4 -2.93 -1.89 3.76
CA ALA A 4 -2.20 -3.14 3.85
C ALA A 4 -1.41 -3.21 5.16
N ILE A 5 -1.58 -4.30 5.90
CA ILE A 5 -0.84 -4.56 7.14
C ILE A 5 0.04 -5.79 6.91
N VAL A 6 1.34 -5.57 6.71
CA VAL A 6 2.31 -6.64 6.43
C VAL A 6 3.14 -6.93 7.69
N PRO A 7 2.99 -8.10 8.31
CA PRO A 7 3.61 -8.37 9.61
C PRO A 7 5.11 -8.67 9.53
N LYS A 8 5.60 -9.22 8.41
CA LYS A 8 6.98 -9.72 8.24
C LYS A 8 7.46 -9.59 6.77
N GLY A 9 8.77 -9.66 6.57
CA GLY A 9 9.40 -9.66 5.23
C GLY A 9 9.80 -8.27 4.72
N LYS A 10 10.22 -8.21 3.46
CA LYS A 10 10.77 -7.00 2.80
C LYS A 10 9.83 -5.79 2.87
N ASN A 11 8.52 -6.03 2.79
CA ASN A 11 7.51 -4.97 2.76
C ASN A 11 6.80 -4.79 4.12
N LYS A 12 7.42 -5.21 5.23
CA LYS A 12 6.85 -5.08 6.58
C LYS A 12 6.45 -3.64 6.86
N GLY A 13 5.25 -3.45 7.41
CA GLY A 13 4.72 -2.13 7.73
C GLY A 13 3.23 -1.98 7.44
N ILE A 14 2.74 -0.74 7.56
CA ILE A 14 1.35 -0.39 7.27
C ILE A 14 1.32 0.60 6.11
N TRP A 15 0.69 0.20 5.01
CA TRP A 15 0.63 0.96 3.76
C TRP A 15 -0.80 1.39 3.45
N TYR A 16 -0.96 2.57 2.86
CA TYR A 16 -2.24 3.07 2.37
C TYR A 16 -2.06 3.57 0.95
N GLY A 17 -2.97 3.18 0.06
CA GLY A 17 -2.84 3.56 -1.35
C GLY A 17 -3.89 2.97 -2.25
N SER A 18 -3.89 3.40 -3.51
CA SER A 18 -4.60 2.66 -4.56
C SER A 18 -3.83 1.39 -4.90
N VAL A 19 -4.53 0.39 -5.42
CA VAL A 19 -3.92 -0.89 -5.76
C VAL A 19 -4.04 -1.20 -7.23
N ALA A 20 -3.00 -1.81 -7.80
CA ALA A 20 -3.09 -2.56 -9.05
C ALA A 20 -3.06 -4.06 -8.71
N CYS A 21 -4.03 -4.81 -9.23
CA CYS A 21 -4.12 -6.26 -9.04
C CYS A 21 -3.29 -6.99 -10.10
N ARG A 22 -2.55 -8.03 -9.70
CA ARG A 22 -1.87 -8.96 -10.62
C ARG A 22 -2.60 -10.29 -10.67
N SER A 23 -2.49 -10.97 -11.80
CA SER A 23 -3.00 -12.34 -11.99
C SER A 23 -2.50 -13.33 -10.95
N THR A 24 -1.32 -13.08 -10.37
CA THR A 24 -0.72 -13.90 -9.30
C THR A 24 -1.38 -13.73 -7.92
N GLY A 25 -2.44 -12.92 -7.78
CA GLY A 25 -3.11 -12.67 -6.50
C GLY A 25 -2.33 -11.77 -5.54
N SER A 26 -1.40 -10.96 -6.07
CA SER A 26 -0.65 -9.94 -5.33
C SER A 26 -0.94 -8.55 -5.88
N PHE A 27 -0.84 -7.53 -5.03
CA PHE A 27 -1.16 -6.15 -5.33
C PHE A 27 0.08 -5.27 -5.28
N ASP A 28 0.13 -4.29 -6.17
CA ASP A 28 1.03 -3.14 -6.06
C ASP A 28 0.28 -1.98 -5.41
N ILE A 29 0.81 -1.46 -4.32
CA ILE A 29 0.24 -0.33 -3.60
C ILE A 29 0.94 0.94 -4.08
N ASN A 30 0.18 1.82 -4.73
CA ASN A 30 0.65 3.13 -5.15
C ASN A 30 0.58 4.08 -3.96
N LEU A 31 1.73 4.66 -3.62
CA LEU A 31 1.87 5.65 -2.55
C LEU A 31 1.94 7.06 -3.17
N LYS A 32 1.91 8.10 -2.34
CA LYS A 32 2.12 9.47 -2.79
C LYS A 32 3.49 9.63 -3.46
N LYS A 33 4.50 8.93 -2.93
CA LYS A 33 5.86 8.85 -3.47
C LYS A 33 6.24 7.39 -3.68
N GLY A 34 6.29 6.96 -4.93
CA GLY A 34 6.67 5.59 -5.31
C GLY A 34 5.54 4.56 -5.17
N ARG A 35 5.94 3.28 -5.12
CA ARG A 35 5.04 2.13 -5.01
C ARG A 35 5.69 1.00 -4.23
N VAL A 36 4.87 0.22 -3.52
CA VAL A 36 5.30 -1.03 -2.88
C VAL A 36 4.66 -2.18 -3.65
N GLN A 37 5.49 -3.11 -4.12
CA GLN A 37 5.05 -4.14 -5.05
C GLN A 37 4.90 -5.51 -4.41
N GLY A 38 3.97 -6.31 -4.95
CA GLY A 38 3.87 -7.73 -4.63
C GLY A 38 3.33 -8.02 -3.24
N ILE A 39 2.45 -7.18 -2.72
CA ILE A 39 1.77 -7.40 -1.44
C ILE A 39 0.70 -8.47 -1.65
N ASN A 40 0.76 -9.56 -0.89
CA ASN A 40 -0.29 -10.58 -0.98
C ASN A 40 -1.65 -9.97 -0.58
N HIS A 41 -2.69 -10.25 -1.37
CA HIS A 41 -4.03 -9.70 -1.16
C HIS A 41 -4.59 -9.94 0.25
N LYS A 42 -4.18 -11.02 0.94
CA LYS A 42 -4.62 -11.32 2.31
C LYS A 42 -4.23 -10.26 3.35
N TYR A 43 -3.22 -9.46 3.04
CA TYR A 43 -2.78 -8.35 3.89
C TYR A 43 -3.52 -7.05 3.60
N CYS A 44 -4.32 -6.99 2.53
CA CYS A 44 -5.00 -5.79 2.06
C CYS A 44 -6.46 -5.77 2.48
N GLN A 45 -6.87 -4.69 3.14
CA GLN A 45 -8.25 -4.40 3.48
C GLN A 45 -8.74 -3.21 2.67
N ILE A 46 -9.92 -3.32 2.04
CA ILE A 46 -10.53 -2.20 1.30
C ILE A 46 -10.95 -1.12 2.30
N VAL A 47 -10.47 0.10 2.10
CA VAL A 47 -10.86 1.28 2.89
C VAL A 47 -11.89 2.11 2.13
N GLN A 48 -11.68 2.28 0.82
CA GLN A 48 -12.62 2.96 -0.07
C GLN A 48 -12.66 2.22 -1.41
N LYS A 49 -13.86 2.00 -1.93
CA LYS A 49 -14.06 1.44 -3.28
C LYS A 49 -13.75 2.53 -4.31
N SER A 50 -13.47 2.12 -5.54
CA SER A 50 -13.27 3.06 -6.65
C SER A 50 -14.64 3.57 -7.09
N ASP A 51 -15.02 4.77 -6.66
CA ASP A 51 -16.27 5.45 -7.01
C ASP A 51 -16.08 6.49 -8.13
N GLY A 52 -14.92 6.46 -8.80
CA GLY A 52 -14.55 7.42 -9.84
C GLY A 52 -13.75 8.61 -9.32
N TYR A 53 -13.63 8.79 -8.00
CA TYR A 53 -12.84 9.85 -7.39
C TYR A 53 -11.57 9.31 -6.73
N LYS A 54 -10.45 10.00 -6.97
CA LYS A 54 -9.17 9.65 -6.35
C LYS A 54 -9.03 10.37 -5.01
N TYR A 55 -9.49 9.74 -3.95
CA TYR A 55 -9.23 10.21 -2.59
C TYR A 55 -7.75 10.00 -2.22
N ILE A 56 -7.08 11.08 -1.85
CA ILE A 56 -5.73 11.04 -1.29
C ILE A 56 -5.88 11.18 0.22
N ILE A 57 -5.62 10.10 0.97
CA ILE A 57 -5.46 10.23 2.42
C ILE A 57 -4.07 10.83 2.68
N GLU A 58 -4.05 12.09 3.11
CA GLU A 58 -2.88 12.70 3.71
C GLU A 58 -2.77 12.22 5.15
N ARG A 59 -2.02 11.13 5.33
CA ARG A 59 -1.57 10.76 6.66
C ARG A 59 -0.56 11.80 7.11
N ARG A 60 -0.91 12.61 8.12
CA ARG A 60 0.03 13.44 8.88
C ARG A 60 1.20 12.55 9.28
N GLU A 61 2.40 12.89 8.80
CA GLU A 61 3.61 12.08 8.95
C GLU A 61 3.86 11.75 10.44
N MET A 62 4.02 10.48 10.74
CA MET A 62 5.00 10.08 11.75
C MET A 62 6.07 9.33 10.97
N GLU A 63 7.17 10.04 10.73
CA GLU A 63 8.42 9.49 10.23
C GLU A 63 8.83 8.29 11.09
N LEU A 64 8.74 7.10 10.53
CA LEU A 64 9.54 5.96 10.99
C LEU A 64 10.26 5.40 9.77
N SER A 65 11.35 6.11 9.45
CA SER A 65 12.61 5.61 8.90
C SER A 65 12.56 4.21 8.30
N HIS A 66 12.39 4.12 6.98
CA HIS A 66 12.93 2.98 6.24
C HIS A 66 13.83 3.52 5.14
N SER A 67 15.00 3.97 5.61
CA SER A 67 16.23 4.05 4.81
C SER A 67 16.51 2.69 4.19
N SER A 68 16.62 2.65 2.87
CA SER A 68 17.57 1.87 2.03
C SER A 68 17.02 1.95 0.59
N HIS A 69 17.56 2.80 -0.29
CA HIS A 69 18.83 2.63 -1.01
C HIS A 69 19.09 1.18 -1.43
N SER A 70 18.68 0.87 -2.66
CA SER A 70 19.44 0.12 -3.67
C SER A 70 18.73 0.29 -5.01
#